data_AF-A0A1Y3G2X6-F1
#
_entry.id   AF-A0A1Y3G2X6-F1
#
_cell.length_a   1.000
_cell.length_b   1.000
_cell.length_c   1.000
_cell.angle_alpha   90.00
_cell.angle_beta   90.00
_cell.angle_gamma   90.00
#
_symmetry.space_group_name_H-M   'P 1'
#
loop_
_entity.id
_entity.type
_entity.pdbx_description
1 polymer ?
#
loop_
_entity_poly.entity_id
_entity_poly.type
_entity_poly.pdbx_seq_one_letter_code
_entity_poly.pdbx_strand_id
1 'polypeptide(L)'
;MRTSRLSVRARPDELDRWQVVARRAGHHTTAGWIRALLRDAEFAGQVGDRLLAELRGLRGDLARIGNNLNQLAHAANSGEAVACAATLDDIDALKERTDRLLRHIRPASRQTIH
;
A
#
# COMPACT_ATOMS: atom_id res chain seq x y z
N MET A 1 -25.35 -7.80 15.04
CA MET A 1 -25.18 -8.31 16.42
C MET A 1 -23.84 -9.06 16.49
N ARG A 2 -23.04 -8.89 17.55
CA ARG A 2 -21.77 -9.61 17.71
C ARG A 2 -22.01 -10.89 18.51
N THR A 3 -21.61 -12.03 17.97
CA THR A 3 -21.98 -13.36 18.49
C THR A 3 -20.78 -14.16 19.03
N SER A 4 -19.55 -13.81 18.66
CA SER A 4 -18.33 -14.54 19.07
C SER A 4 -17.50 -13.76 20.10
N ARG A 5 -16.88 -14.48 21.04
CA ARG A 5 -16.02 -13.91 22.10
C ARG A 5 -14.55 -14.28 21.85
N LEU A 6 -13.69 -13.26 21.75
CA LEU A 6 -12.24 -13.39 21.85
C LEU A 6 -11.83 -13.25 23.32
N SER A 7 -11.02 -14.18 23.84
CA SER A 7 -10.48 -14.11 25.20
C SER A 7 -8.95 -14.08 25.16
N VAL A 8 -8.35 -13.17 25.91
CA VAL A 8 -6.90 -13.00 26.04
C VAL A 8 -6.55 -13.13 27.53
N ARG A 9 -5.56 -13.96 27.86
CA ARG A 9 -5.01 -14.03 29.21
C ARG A 9 -3.96 -12.94 29.37
N ALA A 10 -4.00 -12.24 30.49
CA ALA A 10 -3.07 -11.19 30.84
C ALA A 10 -2.79 -11.24 32.34
N ARG A 11 -1.59 -10.84 32.73
CA ARG A 11 -1.27 -10.57 34.12
C ARG A 11 -1.96 -9.28 34.58
N PRO A 12 -2.19 -9.09 35.90
CA PRO A 12 -2.82 -7.88 36.40
C PRO A 12 -2.09 -6.59 35.97
N ASP A 13 -0.75 -6.59 36.00
CA ASP A 13 0.07 -5.44 35.60
C ASP A 13 -0.01 -5.14 34.09
N GLU A 14 -0.16 -6.17 33.26
CA GLU A 14 -0.42 -6.00 31.83
C GLU A 14 -1.77 -5.34 31.58
N LEU A 15 -2.81 -5.75 32.30
CA LEU A 15 -4.14 -5.19 32.15
C LEU A 15 -4.17 -3.71 32.57
N ASP A 16 -3.51 -3.36 33.67
CA ASP A 16 -3.39 -1.98 34.13
C ASP A 16 -2.67 -1.09 33.11
N ARG A 17 -1.53 -1.57 32.58
CA ARG A 17 -0.81 -0.87 31.51
C ARG A 17 -1.69 -0.65 30.29
N TRP A 18 -2.41 -1.66 29.84
CA TRP A 18 -3.29 -1.55 28.68
C TRP A 18 -4.46 -0.62 28.91
N GLN A 19 -5.04 -0.57 30.11
CA GLN A 19 -6.08 0.40 30.43
C GLN A 19 -5.57 1.84 30.35
N VAL A 20 -4.37 2.11 30.86
CA VAL A 20 -3.75 3.44 30.77
C VAL A 20 -3.51 3.83 29.31
N VAL A 21 -2.94 2.92 28.50
CA VAL A 21 -2.71 3.16 27.08
C VAL A 21 -4.02 3.38 26.32
N ALA A 22 -5.04 2.55 26.58
CA ALA A 22 -6.36 2.68 25.97
C ALA A 22 -6.98 4.05 26.23
N ARG A 23 -6.93 4.55 27.48
CA ARG A 23 -7.44 5.88 27.84
C ARG A 23 -6.65 6.99 27.15
N ARG A 24 -5.32 6.90 27.11
CA ARG A 24 -4.47 7.87 26.40
C ARG A 24 -4.76 7.92 24.90
N ALA A 25 -5.14 6.77 24.32
CA ALA A 25 -5.59 6.66 22.94
C ALA A 25 -7.07 7.03 22.72
N GLY A 26 -7.77 7.57 23.74
CA GLY A 26 -9.16 8.03 23.63
C GLY A 26 -10.23 6.95 23.77
N HIS A 27 -9.87 5.73 24.21
CA HIS A 27 -10.82 4.64 24.40
C HIS A 27 -11.25 4.48 25.86
N HIS A 28 -12.55 4.28 26.07
CA HIS A 28 -13.13 4.04 27.39
C HIS A 28 -12.84 2.64 27.96
N THR A 29 -12.51 1.66 27.11
CA THR A 29 -12.25 0.28 27.53
C THR A 29 -11.08 -0.34 26.75
N THR A 30 -10.30 -1.20 27.40
CA THR A 30 -9.22 -1.98 26.78
C THR A 30 -9.74 -2.83 25.62
N ALA A 31 -10.93 -3.43 25.75
CA ALA A 31 -11.55 -4.17 24.66
C ALA A 31 -11.94 -3.29 23.47
N GLY A 32 -12.31 -2.02 23.71
CA GLY A 32 -12.54 -1.03 22.65
C GLY A 32 -11.25 -0.73 21.87
N TRP A 33 -10.17 -0.49 22.61
CA TRP A 33 -8.84 -0.21 22.05
C TRP A 33 -8.25 -1.40 21.30
N ILE A 34 -8.24 -2.61 21.87
CA ILE A 34 -7.75 -3.84 21.19
C ILE A 34 -8.51 -4.06 19.88
N ARG A 35 -9.82 -3.77 19.84
CA ARG A 35 -10.59 -3.87 18.61
C ARG A 35 -10.25 -2.81 17.57
N ALA A 36 -9.88 -1.60 18.00
CA ALA A 36 -9.36 -0.59 17.08
C ALA A 36 -8.02 -1.07 16.50
N LEU A 37 -7.10 -1.52 17.35
CA LEU A 37 -5.82 -2.07 16.92
C LEU A 37 -5.95 -3.25 15.94
N LEU A 38 -6.86 -4.19 16.20
CA LEU A 38 -7.09 -5.32 15.30
C LEU A 38 -7.65 -4.87 13.94
N ARG A 39 -8.55 -3.88 13.92
CA ARG A 39 -9.04 -3.31 12.66
C ARG A 39 -7.95 -2.54 11.92
N ASP A 40 -7.15 -1.77 12.64
CA ASP A 40 -6.05 -1.01 12.04
C ASP A 40 -4.99 -1.97 11.49
N ALA A 41 -4.72 -3.08 12.17
CA ALA A 41 -3.82 -4.12 11.69
C ALA A 41 -4.40 -4.89 10.49
N GLU A 42 -5.70 -5.20 10.50
CA GLU A 42 -6.40 -5.79 9.35
C GLU A 42 -6.33 -4.86 8.14
N PHE A 43 -6.57 -3.57 8.33
CA PHE A 43 -6.51 -2.56 7.30
C PHE A 43 -5.07 -2.31 6.80
N ALA A 44 -4.10 -2.22 7.71
CA ALA A 44 -2.69 -2.04 7.36
C ALA A 44 -2.12 -3.26 6.62
N GLY A 45 -2.52 -4.48 6.99
CA GLY A 45 -2.19 -5.70 6.27
C GLY A 45 -2.75 -5.71 4.85
N GLN A 46 -4.04 -5.37 4.69
CA GLN A 46 -4.69 -5.29 3.39
C GLN A 46 -4.10 -4.19 2.49
N VAL A 47 -3.81 -3.00 3.05
CA VAL A 47 -3.16 -1.90 2.33
C VAL A 47 -1.72 -2.28 1.96
N GLY A 48 -0.98 -2.93 2.86
CA GLY A 48 0.37 -3.42 2.60
C GLY A 48 0.42 -4.46 1.49
N ASP A 49 -0.46 -5.47 1.53
CA ASP A 49 -0.53 -6.51 0.51
C ASP A 49 -0.96 -5.96 -0.86
N ARG A 50 -1.91 -5.03 -0.87
CA ARG A 50 -2.33 -4.34 -2.10
C ARG A 50 -1.19 -3.48 -2.67
N LEU A 51 -0.49 -2.73 -1.83
CA LEU A 51 0.67 -1.94 -2.25
C LEU A 51 1.77 -2.84 -2.82
N LEU A 52 2.07 -3.97 -2.17
CA LEU A 52 3.04 -4.95 -2.67
C LEU A 52 2.63 -5.54 -4.02
N ALA A 53 1.33 -5.84 -4.22
CA ALA A 53 0.81 -6.31 -5.49
C ALA A 53 0.95 -5.24 -6.60
N GLU A 54 0.61 -3.98 -6.31
CA GLU A 54 0.75 -2.87 -7.25
C GLU A 54 2.23 -2.60 -7.62
N LEU A 55 3.15 -2.65 -6.64
CA LEU A 55 4.59 -2.54 -6.88
C LEU A 55 5.13 -3.68 -7.76
N ARG A 56 4.67 -4.92 -7.55
CA ARG A 56 5.03 -6.05 -8.44
C ARG A 56 4.53 -5.83 -9.87
N GLY A 57 3.34 -5.26 -10.03
CA GLY A 57 2.79 -4.88 -11.33
C GLY A 57 3.66 -3.83 -12.05
N LEU A 58 4.02 -2.74 -11.36
CA LEU A 58 4.90 -1.69 -11.90
C LEU A 58 6.26 -2.26 -12.33
N ARG A 59 6.83 -3.19 -11.54
CA ARG A 59 8.08 -3.87 -11.92
C ARG A 59 7.94 -4.69 -13.21
N GLY A 60 6.79 -5.33 -13.42
CA GLY A 60 6.50 -6.06 -14.66
C GLY A 60 6.37 -5.13 -15.87
N ASP A 61 5.68 -4.00 -15.70
CA ASP A 61 5.52 -2.97 -16.73
C ASP A 61 6.88 -2.36 -17.11
N LEU A 62 7.76 -2.08 -16.14
CA LEU A 62 9.14 -1.64 -16.39
C LEU A 62 9.96 -2.66 -17.17
N ALA A 63 9.87 -3.95 -16.83
CA ALA A 63 10.59 -5.00 -17.54
C ALA A 63 10.16 -5.08 -19.01
N ARG A 64 8.86 -4.96 -19.27
CA ARG A 64 8.30 -4.94 -20.63
C ARG A 64 8.76 -3.72 -21.43
N ILE A 65 8.72 -2.52 -20.84
CA ILE A 65 9.24 -1.30 -21.49
C ILE A 65 10.74 -1.45 -21.77
N GLY A 66 11.52 -1.95 -20.80
CA GLY A 66 12.95 -2.19 -20.99
C GLY A 66 13.24 -3.14 -22.15
N ASN A 67 12.48 -4.23 -22.27
CA ASN A 67 12.58 -5.16 -23.39
C ASN A 67 12.23 -4.50 -24.72
N ASN A 68 11.15 -3.73 -24.77
CA ASN A 68 10.73 -3.02 -25.98
C ASN A 68 11.81 -2.01 -26.42
N LEU A 69 12.32 -1.21 -25.49
CA LEU A 69 13.41 -0.27 -25.76
C LEU A 69 14.67 -0.97 -26.29
N ASN A 70 15.00 -2.15 -25.74
CA ASN A 70 16.13 -2.94 -26.24
C ASN A 70 15.91 -3.43 -27.68
N GLN A 71 14.68 -3.87 -28.01
CA GLN A 71 14.32 -4.27 -29.37
C GLN A 71 14.38 -3.09 -30.34
N LEU A 72 13.85 -1.92 -29.95
CA LEU A 72 13.91 -0.70 -30.77
C LEU A 72 15.36 -0.28 -31.02
N ALA A 73 16.24 -0.37 -30.01
CA ALA A 73 17.66 -0.08 -30.16
C ALA A 73 18.35 -1.06 -31.12
N HIS A 74 18.04 -2.35 -31.03
CA HIS A 74 18.54 -3.34 -31.99
C HIS A 74 18.05 -3.07 -33.43
N ALA A 75 16.77 -2.78 -33.62
CA ALA A 75 16.21 -2.45 -34.94
C ALA A 75 16.83 -1.17 -35.53
N ALA A 76 16.98 -0.12 -34.70
CA ALA A 76 17.65 1.12 -35.09
C ALA A 76 19.11 0.88 -35.52
N ASN A 77 19.86 0.12 -34.73
CA ASN A 77 21.25 -0.23 -35.05
C ASN A 77 21.39 -1.10 -36.31
N SER A 78 20.32 -1.79 -36.70
CA SER A 78 20.25 -2.60 -37.93
C SER A 78 19.84 -1.77 -39.16
N GLY A 79 19.53 -0.48 -38.99
CA GLY A 79 19.05 0.39 -40.05
C GLY A 79 17.58 0.19 -40.42
N GLU A 80 16.82 -0.55 -39.61
CA GLU A 80 15.40 -0.78 -39.84
C GLU A 80 14.54 0.43 -39.44
N ALA A 81 13.38 0.58 -40.08
CA ALA A 81 12.40 1.58 -39.66
C ALA A 81 11.80 1.20 -38.30
N VAL A 82 11.94 2.08 -37.31
CA VAL A 82 11.56 1.81 -35.92
C VAL A 82 10.21 2.42 -35.58
N ALA A 83 9.23 1.60 -35.18
CA ALA A 83 7.92 2.05 -34.73
C ALA A 83 7.87 2.17 -33.20
N CYS A 84 8.07 3.39 -32.67
CA CYS A 84 8.15 3.63 -31.23
C CYS A 84 6.79 3.81 -30.52
N ALA A 85 5.69 4.02 -31.27
CA ALA A 85 4.41 4.45 -30.73
C ALA A 85 3.88 3.54 -29.60
N ALA A 86 3.88 2.23 -29.79
CA ALA A 86 3.41 1.28 -28.79
C ALA A 86 4.26 1.31 -27.49
N THR A 87 5.56 1.60 -27.60
CA THR A 87 6.43 1.71 -26.41
C THR A 87 6.19 3.03 -25.67
N LEU A 88 5.84 4.11 -26.39
CA LEU A 88 5.44 5.37 -25.79
C LEU A 88 4.13 5.23 -25.02
N ASP A 89 3.14 4.54 -25.59
CA ASP A 89 1.86 4.26 -24.92
C ASP A 89 2.08 3.45 -23.63
N ASP A 90 2.98 2.46 -23.66
CA ASP A 90 3.36 1.67 -22.49
C ASP A 90 4.01 2.52 -21.39
N ILE A 91 4.86 3.48 -21.77
CA ILE A 91 5.51 4.42 -20.85
C ILE A 91 4.47 5.33 -20.20
N ASP A 92 3.53 5.88 -20.97
CA ASP A 92 2.48 6.75 -20.45
C ASP A 92 1.53 6.00 -19.50
N ALA A 93 1.15 4.76 -19.86
CA ALA A 93 0.35 3.90 -18.97
C ALA A 93 1.07 3.60 -17.65
N LEU A 94 2.38 3.34 -17.70
CA LEU A 94 3.20 3.12 -16.50
C LEU A 94 3.30 4.37 -15.63
N LYS A 95 3.49 5.54 -16.26
CA LYS A 95 3.55 6.83 -15.57
C LYS A 95 2.25 7.09 -14.81
N GLU A 96 1.09 6.94 -15.45
CA GLU A 96 -0.19 7.12 -14.78
C GLU A 96 -0.40 6.16 -13.61
N ARG A 97 0.01 4.90 -13.78
CA ARG A 97 -0.13 3.88 -12.73
C ARG A 97 0.76 4.21 -11.53
N THR A 98 1.96 4.71 -11.78
CA THR A 98 2.89 5.19 -10.75
C THR A 98 2.30 6.41 -10.02
N ASP A 99 1.75 7.38 -10.74
CA ASP A 99 1.12 8.56 -10.16
C ASP A 99 -0.10 8.21 -9.29
N ARG A 100 -0.91 7.23 -9.74
CA ARG A 100 -2.02 6.69 -8.94
C ARG A 100 -1.51 6.08 -7.63
N LEU A 101 -0.45 5.29 -7.69
CA LEU A 101 0.13 4.65 -6.50
C LEU A 101 0.72 5.68 -5.53
N LEU A 102 1.44 6.69 -6.03
CA LEU A 102 1.99 7.77 -5.21
C LEU A 102 0.92 8.58 -4.48
N ARG A 103 -0.25 8.79 -5.10
CA ARG A 103 -1.40 9.43 -4.43
C ARG A 103 -1.99 8.59 -3.30
N HIS A 104 -1.93 7.27 -3.40
CA HIS A 104 -2.41 6.37 -2.34
C HIS A 104 -1.42 6.25 -1.18
N ILE A 105 -0.12 6.36 -1.44
CA ILE A 105 0.93 6.27 -0.42
C ILE A 105 1.09 7.58 0.36
N ARG A 106 0.91 8.74 -0.29
CA ARG A 106 0.95 10.04 0.41
C ARG A 106 -0.24 10.10 1.37
N PRO A 107 -0.02 10.07 2.70
CA PRO A 107 -1.09 10.42 3.62
C PRO A 107 -1.48 11.86 3.29
N ALA A 108 -2.77 12.19 3.29
CA ALA A 108 -3.22 13.57 3.27
C ALA A 108 -2.42 14.32 4.36
N SER A 109 -1.46 15.13 3.94
CA SER A 109 -0.57 15.87 4.81
C SER A 109 -1.44 16.76 5.69
N ARG A 110 -1.62 16.36 6.95
CA ARG A 110 -2.13 17.17 8.08
C ARG A 110 -3.23 18.17 7.70
N GLN A 111 -4.48 17.71 7.75
CA GLN A 111 -5.59 18.59 8.16
C GLN A 111 -6.00 18.20 9.58
N THR A 112 -5.37 18.83 10.57
CA THR A 112 -5.82 18.87 11.98
C THR A 112 -5.34 20.21 12.52
N ILE A 113 -6.12 21.30 12.37
CA ILE A 113 -7.28 21.78 13.16
C ILE A 113 -6.84 23.04 13.95
N HIS A 114 -7.65 24.09 13.82
CA HIS A 114 -7.60 25.38 14.54
C HIS A 114 -7.67 25.22 16.06
#